data_AF-A0A800LTJ7-F1
#
_entry.id   AF-A0A800LTJ7-F1
#
_cell.length_a   1.000
_cell.length_b   1.000
_cell.length_c   1.000
_cell.angle_alpha   90.00
_cell.angle_beta   90.00
_cell.angle_gamma   90.00
#
_symmetry.space_group_name_H-M   'P 1'
#
loop_
_entity.id
_entity.type
_entity.pdbx_description
1 polymer ?
#
loop_
_entity_poly.entity_id
_entity_poly.type
_entity_poly.pdbx_seq_one_letter_code
_entity_poly.pdbx_strand_id
1 'polypeptide(L)'
;IGTRCAPYTHKLLSNDDYHYCCHSNLTRALAAAKRISLQEAESHVHDVLNVFMCTGFMPDTHQYFMKASPVRPGDFLEMFAEIDLLGCLSACPGGDCSSEHSSDGAACYPLLVEIYQPLDQRLEFWSSTKKNQYNQEHGV
;
A
#
# COMPACT_ATOMS: atom_id res chain seq x y z
N ILE A 1 -2.50 -2.24 9.70
CA ILE A 1 -3.51 -1.70 10.65
C ILE A 1 -4.08 -0.35 10.20
N GLY A 2 -3.29 0.52 9.55
CA GLY A 2 -3.85 1.66 8.83
C GLY A 2 -4.52 1.27 7.52
N THR A 3 -5.21 2.22 6.89
CA THR A 3 -5.87 2.08 5.59
C THR A 3 -4.99 2.63 4.47
N ARG A 4 -4.84 3.96 4.37
CA ARG A 4 -3.94 4.77 3.50
C ARG A 4 -4.20 6.25 3.74
N CYS A 5 -3.21 7.12 3.55
CA CYS A 5 -3.50 8.56 3.48
C CYS A 5 -4.36 8.84 2.23
N ALA A 6 -5.43 9.61 2.41
CA ALA A 6 -6.46 9.81 1.40
C ALA A 6 -6.87 11.29 1.30
N PRO A 7 -7.18 11.77 0.07
CA PRO A 7 -7.59 13.16 -0.15
C PRO A 7 -8.87 13.48 0.62
N TYR A 8 -9.77 12.49 0.79
CA TYR A 8 -11.03 12.65 1.50
C TYR A 8 -10.86 13.01 2.98
N THR A 9 -10.01 12.25 3.68
CA THR A 9 -9.70 12.53 5.09
C THR A 9 -8.97 13.86 5.23
N HIS A 10 -8.07 14.18 4.31
CA HIS A 10 -7.39 15.48 4.31
C HIS A 10 -8.40 16.63 4.12
N LYS A 11 -9.30 16.53 3.15
CA LYS A 11 -10.36 17.52 2.92
C LYS A 11 -11.25 17.70 4.14
N LEU A 12 -11.64 16.61 4.79
CA LEU A 12 -12.47 16.65 5.99
C LEU A 12 -11.79 17.40 7.15
N LEU A 13 -10.49 17.19 7.35
CA LEU A 13 -9.76 17.72 8.51
C LEU A 13 -9.16 19.11 8.29
N SER A 14 -8.82 19.46 7.05
CA SER A 14 -8.13 20.72 6.71
C SER A 14 -8.97 21.68 5.85
N ASN A 15 -10.07 21.19 5.27
CA ASN A 15 -10.86 21.88 4.24
C ASN A 15 -10.07 22.19 2.93
N ASP A 16 -8.91 21.56 2.73
CA ASP A 16 -8.06 21.73 1.53
C ASP A 16 -8.04 20.49 0.62
N ASP A 17 -7.71 20.68 -0.65
CA ASP A 17 -7.63 19.64 -1.66
C ASP A 17 -6.16 19.26 -1.94
N TYR A 18 -5.76 18.07 -1.48
CA TYR A 18 -4.41 17.53 -1.70
C TYR A 18 -4.45 16.27 -2.57
N HIS A 19 -3.73 16.28 -3.70
CA HIS A 19 -3.86 15.28 -4.75
C HIS A 19 -2.75 14.20 -4.79
N TYR A 20 -1.76 14.30 -3.91
CA TYR A 20 -0.61 13.39 -3.87
C TYR A 20 -0.62 12.42 -2.68
N CYS A 21 -1.78 12.26 -2.04
CA CYS A 21 -2.07 11.15 -1.13
C CYS A 21 -1.79 9.79 -1.77
N CYS A 22 -1.37 8.80 -0.97
CA CYS A 22 -1.18 7.41 -1.42
C CYS A 22 -2.42 6.87 -2.13
N HIS A 23 -3.62 7.16 -1.64
CA HIS A 23 -4.84 6.76 -2.32
C HIS A 23 -4.90 7.27 -3.78
N SER A 24 -4.69 8.57 -3.99
CA SER A 24 -4.72 9.17 -5.32
C SER A 24 -3.56 8.68 -6.20
N ASN A 25 -2.38 8.45 -5.62
CA ASN A 25 -1.22 7.90 -6.32
C ASN A 25 -1.52 6.49 -6.85
N LEU A 26 -2.08 5.62 -6.00
CA LEU A 26 -2.48 4.25 -6.36
C LEU A 26 -3.61 4.24 -7.40
N THR A 27 -4.61 5.11 -7.26
CA THR A 27 -5.70 5.24 -8.25
C THR A 27 -5.15 5.58 -9.63
N ARG A 28 -4.27 6.59 -9.73
CA ARG A 28 -3.68 6.98 -11.02
C ARG A 28 -2.78 5.88 -11.60
N ALA A 29 -1.96 5.25 -10.77
CA ALA A 29 -1.06 4.18 -11.21
C ALA A 29 -1.84 2.96 -11.72
N LEU A 30 -2.91 2.56 -11.02
CA LEU A 30 -3.77 1.45 -11.43
C LEU A 30 -4.54 1.78 -12.72
N ALA A 31 -5.12 2.97 -12.82
CA ALA A 31 -5.81 3.43 -14.02
C ALA A 31 -4.90 3.37 -15.25
N ALA A 32 -3.65 3.85 -15.12
CA ALA A 32 -2.66 3.79 -16.19
C ALA A 32 -2.27 2.35 -16.55
N ALA A 33 -1.99 1.50 -15.56
CA ALA A 33 -1.55 0.13 -15.78
C ALA A 33 -2.63 -0.76 -16.43
N LYS A 34 -3.89 -0.59 -16.04
CA LYS A 34 -5.03 -1.34 -16.59
C LYS A 34 -5.72 -0.65 -17.77
N ARG A 35 -5.37 0.60 -18.08
CA ARG A 35 -6.00 1.46 -19.09
C ARG A 35 -7.51 1.61 -18.87
N ILE A 36 -7.89 1.87 -17.63
CA ILE A 36 -9.28 2.07 -17.20
C ILE A 36 -9.49 3.50 -16.71
N SER A 37 -10.74 3.89 -16.44
CA SER A 37 -11.04 5.22 -15.90
C SER A 37 -10.52 5.37 -14.46
N LEU A 38 -10.29 6.62 -14.02
CA LEU A 38 -9.92 6.90 -12.63
C LEU A 38 -11.00 6.42 -11.66
N GLN A 39 -12.28 6.61 -12.00
CA GLN A 39 -13.40 6.20 -11.16
C GLN A 39 -13.46 4.68 -10.95
N GLU A 40 -13.26 3.92 -12.03
CA GLU A 40 -13.18 2.46 -11.96
C GLU A 40 -11.96 2.01 -11.16
N ALA A 41 -10.78 2.57 -11.44
CA ALA A 41 -9.55 2.25 -10.72
C ALA A 41 -9.66 2.54 -9.22
N GLU A 42 -10.28 3.66 -8.84
CA GLU A 42 -10.42 4.07 -7.45
C GLU A 42 -11.20 3.04 -6.63
N SER A 43 -12.25 2.45 -7.20
CA SER A 43 -13.05 1.40 -6.56
C SER A 43 -12.27 0.10 -6.27
N HIS A 44 -11.15 -0.12 -6.97
CA HIS A 44 -10.27 -1.26 -6.76
C HIS A 44 -9.12 -0.98 -5.78
N VAL A 45 -8.87 0.30 -5.44
CA VAL A 45 -7.85 0.67 -4.44
C VAL A 45 -8.36 0.31 -3.05
N HIS A 46 -7.61 -0.56 -2.37
CA HIS A 46 -7.95 -1.14 -1.07
C HIS A 46 -6.97 -0.67 0.02
N ASP A 47 -7.20 -1.13 1.25
CA ASP A 47 -6.32 -0.86 2.39
C ASP A 47 -4.95 -1.50 2.18
N VAL A 48 -3.89 -0.81 2.62
CA VAL A 48 -2.53 -1.10 2.18
C VAL A 48 -1.72 -1.87 3.22
N LEU A 49 -0.74 -2.63 2.74
CA LEU A 49 0.44 -2.93 3.52
C LEU A 49 1.30 -1.67 3.61
N ASN A 50 1.40 -1.07 4.80
CA ASN A 50 2.21 0.13 5.03
C ASN A 50 3.69 -0.26 5.19
N VAL A 51 4.35 -0.57 4.08
CA VAL A 51 5.77 -1.00 4.04
C VAL A 51 6.66 0.08 4.67
N PHE A 52 7.54 -0.34 5.59
CA PHE A 52 8.46 0.50 6.38
C PHE A 52 7.82 1.52 7.35
N MET A 53 6.50 1.66 7.38
CA MET A 53 5.85 2.56 8.34
C MET A 53 5.94 2.01 9.76
N CYS A 54 6.30 2.84 10.74
CA CYS A 54 6.38 2.43 12.15
C CYS A 54 5.17 2.96 12.92
N THR A 55 4.26 2.05 13.30
CA THR A 55 2.93 2.40 13.81
C THR A 55 2.48 1.46 14.92
N GLY A 56 1.46 1.87 15.68
CA GLY A 56 0.79 1.02 16.64
C GLY A 56 -0.47 1.67 17.21
N PHE A 57 -0.90 1.16 18.35
CA PHE A 57 -1.95 1.78 19.17
C PHE A 57 -1.37 2.18 20.51
N MET A 58 -1.71 3.39 20.98
CA MET A 58 -1.25 3.88 22.27
C MET A 58 -1.81 3.01 23.41
N PRO A 59 -1.02 2.62 24.43
CA PRO A 59 -1.48 1.72 25.48
C PRO A 59 -2.65 2.25 26.31
N ASP A 60 -2.73 3.57 26.48
CA ASP A 60 -3.68 4.26 27.35
C ASP A 60 -4.98 4.66 26.64
N THR A 61 -4.87 5.16 25.41
CA THR A 61 -6.01 5.70 24.65
C THR A 61 -6.43 4.81 23.49
N HIS A 62 -5.63 3.79 23.15
CA HIS A 62 -5.83 2.91 22.00
C HIS A 62 -5.90 3.65 20.64
N GLN A 63 -5.46 4.90 20.60
CA GLN A 63 -5.40 5.69 19.37
C GLN A 63 -4.27 5.19 18.46
N TYR A 64 -4.54 5.19 17.16
CA TYR A 64 -3.52 4.90 16.15
C TYR A 64 -2.43 5.97 16.17
N PHE A 65 -1.17 5.56 16.20
CA PHE A 65 -0.03 6.47 16.11
C PHE A 65 0.94 6.05 15.00
N MET A 66 1.73 7.02 14.59
CA MET A 66 2.92 6.83 13.77
C MET A 66 4.14 7.42 14.48
N LYS A 67 5.32 6.95 14.11
CA LYS A 67 6.61 7.52 14.50
C LYS A 67 7.60 7.39 13.35
N ALA A 68 8.69 8.15 13.42
CA ALA A 68 9.80 8.07 12.48
C ALA A 68 10.20 6.62 12.20
N SER A 69 10.23 6.27 10.92
CA SER A 69 10.59 4.93 10.48
C SER A 69 12.04 4.58 10.87
N PRO A 70 12.29 3.35 11.33
CA PRO A 70 13.66 2.87 11.54
C PRO A 70 14.38 2.54 10.23
N VAL A 71 13.70 2.53 9.07
CA VAL A 71 14.27 2.12 7.79
C VAL A 71 15.44 3.00 7.36
N ARG A 72 16.44 2.41 6.73
CA ARG A 72 17.62 3.08 6.16
C ARG A 72 17.83 2.65 4.70
N PRO A 73 18.54 3.45 3.89
CA PRO A 73 18.93 3.01 2.55
C PRO A 73 19.68 1.68 2.61
N GLY A 74 19.18 0.68 1.86
CA GLY A 74 19.70 -0.69 1.87
C GLY A 74 18.81 -1.70 2.61
N ASP A 75 17.91 -1.24 3.49
CA ASP A 75 16.87 -2.11 4.05
C ASP A 75 15.87 -2.49 2.95
N PHE A 76 15.40 -3.74 2.98
CA PHE A 76 14.43 -4.26 2.03
C PHE A 76 13.41 -5.19 2.67
N LEU A 77 12.26 -5.33 2.02
CA LEU A 77 11.26 -6.35 2.29
C LEU A 77 11.11 -7.16 1.00
N GLU A 78 11.44 -8.45 1.07
CA GLU A 78 11.31 -9.38 -0.06
C GLU A 78 10.06 -10.24 0.08
N MET A 79 9.39 -10.51 -1.04
CA MET A 79 8.16 -11.29 -1.08
C MET A 79 8.23 -12.30 -2.24
N PHE A 80 7.69 -13.50 -2.02
CA PHE A 80 7.49 -14.49 -3.06
C PHE A 80 6.04 -14.38 -3.61
N ALA A 81 5.89 -14.21 -4.91
CA ALA A 81 4.59 -14.11 -5.56
C ALA A 81 3.95 -15.50 -5.72
N GLU A 82 3.01 -15.85 -4.83
CA GLU A 82 2.35 -17.16 -4.90
C GLU A 82 1.33 -17.31 -6.05
N ILE A 83 0.89 -16.19 -6.62
CA ILE A 83 0.00 -16.09 -7.78
C ILE A 83 0.53 -14.98 -8.68
N ASP A 84 0.00 -14.85 -9.89
CA ASP A 84 0.27 -13.70 -10.73
C ASP A 84 -0.28 -12.41 -10.09
N LEU A 85 0.58 -11.42 -9.87
CA LEU A 85 0.23 -10.18 -9.19
C LEU A 85 0.40 -8.97 -10.11
N LEU A 86 -0.52 -8.02 -9.98
CA LEU A 86 -0.25 -6.63 -10.31
C LEU A 86 0.08 -5.89 -9.00
N GLY A 87 1.37 -5.69 -8.74
CA GLY A 87 1.82 -4.84 -7.64
C GLY A 87 1.58 -3.36 -7.95
N CYS A 88 1.16 -2.58 -6.94
CA CYS A 88 1.02 -1.14 -7.04
C CYS A 88 1.58 -0.51 -5.76
N LEU A 89 2.57 0.38 -5.91
CA LEU A 89 3.29 0.99 -4.79
C LEU A 89 3.24 2.51 -4.90
N SER A 90 3.03 3.19 -3.77
CA SER A 90 3.12 4.64 -3.65
C SER A 90 4.22 5.00 -2.67
N ALA A 91 5.17 5.85 -3.08
CA ALA A 91 6.02 6.57 -2.14
C ALA A 91 5.14 7.59 -1.38
N CYS A 92 5.02 7.41 -0.07
CA CYS A 92 4.11 8.21 0.75
C CYS A 92 4.60 9.67 0.85
N PRO A 93 3.72 10.68 0.70
CA PRO A 93 4.10 12.09 0.89
C PRO A 93 4.48 12.40 2.36
N GLY A 94 4.21 11.49 3.30
CA GLY A 94 4.68 11.61 4.68
C GLY A 94 6.14 11.22 4.88
N GLY A 95 6.87 10.81 3.84
CA GLY A 95 8.27 10.38 3.95
C GLY A 95 8.44 9.23 4.93
N ASP A 96 9.29 9.42 5.94
CA ASP A 96 9.52 8.45 7.03
C ASP A 96 8.42 8.46 8.12
N CYS A 97 7.36 9.25 7.94
CA CYS A 97 6.24 9.41 8.85
C CYS A 97 6.64 9.96 10.23
N SER A 98 7.71 10.75 10.30
CA SER A 98 8.15 11.44 11.52
C SER A 98 7.34 12.71 11.85
N SER A 99 6.59 13.24 10.87
CA SER A 99 5.84 14.50 11.00
C SER A 99 4.36 14.32 10.69
N GLU A 100 3.87 14.83 9.57
CA GLU A 100 2.47 14.82 9.14
C GLU A 100 2.28 13.99 7.87
N HIS A 101 1.02 13.69 7.54
CA HIS A 101 0.64 13.07 6.27
C HIS A 101 -0.03 14.07 5.35
N SER A 102 -0.13 13.73 4.06
CA SER A 102 -0.84 14.55 3.06
C SER A 102 -0.28 15.99 2.98
N SER A 103 1.05 16.11 2.98
CA SER A 103 1.77 17.39 2.89
C SER A 103 3.01 17.22 2.03
N ASP A 104 3.52 18.33 1.48
CA ASP A 104 4.81 18.36 0.77
C ASP A 104 5.97 18.77 1.69
N GLY A 105 5.73 18.85 3.00
CA GLY A 105 6.71 19.31 3.99
C GLY A 105 7.72 18.22 4.41
N ALA A 106 7.38 16.95 4.24
CA ALA A 106 8.27 15.84 4.59
C ALA A 106 9.30 15.59 3.49
N ALA A 107 10.53 15.29 3.90
CA ALA A 107 11.55 14.81 2.97
C ALA A 107 11.12 13.44 2.43
N CYS A 108 10.85 13.38 1.12
CA CYS A 108 10.41 12.18 0.44
C CYS A 108 11.52 11.62 -0.46
N TYR A 109 11.54 10.30 -0.59
CA TYR A 109 12.56 9.56 -1.33
C TYR A 109 11.90 8.51 -2.22
N PRO A 110 12.53 8.12 -3.35
CA PRO A 110 12.02 7.04 -4.18
C PRO A 110 12.09 5.69 -3.45
N LEU A 111 11.19 4.77 -3.82
CA LEU A 111 11.24 3.35 -3.46
C LEU A 111 11.60 2.54 -4.69
N LEU A 112 12.50 1.56 -4.52
CA LEU A 112 12.90 0.65 -5.58
C LEU A 112 12.12 -0.67 -5.46
N VAL A 113 11.65 -1.18 -6.60
CA VAL A 113 11.07 -2.52 -6.73
C VAL A 113 11.88 -3.27 -7.78
N GLU A 114 12.39 -4.43 -7.39
CA GLU A 114 13.11 -5.35 -8.27
C GLU A 114 12.34 -6.66 -8.37
N ILE A 115 12.33 -7.27 -9.56
CA ILE A 115 11.62 -8.52 -9.82
C ILE A 115 12.66 -9.57 -10.20
N TYR A 116 12.69 -10.66 -9.44
CA TYR A 116 13.59 -11.78 -9.64
C TYR A 116 12.81 -13.03 -10.03
N GLN A 117 13.32 -13.79 -11.00
CA GLN A 117 12.75 -15.07 -11.40
C GLN A 117 13.69 -16.20 -10.94
N PRO A 118 13.21 -17.16 -10.13
CA PRO A 118 14.02 -18.30 -9.73
C PRO A 118 14.25 -19.25 -10.92
N LEU A 119 15.30 -20.07 -10.84
CA LEU A 119 15.51 -21.16 -11.79
C LEU A 119 14.37 -22.18 -11.65
N ASP A 120 13.81 -22.64 -12.78
CA ASP A 120 12.61 -23.49 -12.83
C ASP A 120 12.67 -24.72 -11.91
N GLN A 121 13.84 -25.36 -11.81
CA GLN A 121 14.07 -26.53 -10.96
C GLN A 121 13.82 -26.28 -9.46
N ARG A 122 13.87 -25.02 -9.01
CA ARG A 122 13.62 -24.66 -7.60
C ARG A 122 12.13 -24.66 -7.24
N LEU A 123 11.23 -24.67 -8.23
CA LEU A 123 9.78 -24.64 -8.04
C LEU A 123 9.09 -25.96 -8.43
N GLU A 124 9.85 -27.04 -8.68
CA GLU A 124 9.32 -28.32 -9.20
C GLU A 124 8.17 -28.91 -8.36
N PHE A 125 8.22 -28.74 -7.04
CA PHE A 125 7.17 -29.23 -6.12
C PHE A 125 6.25 -28.13 -5.61
N TRP A 126 6.45 -26.89 -6.06
CA TRP A 126 5.61 -25.77 -5.69
C TRP A 126 4.43 -25.66 -6.67
N SER A 127 3.25 -25.33 -6.13
CA SER A 127 2.08 -25.03 -6.95
C SER A 127 1.36 -23.82 -6.37
N SER A 128 0.83 -22.99 -7.27
CA SER A 128 0.09 -21.78 -6.90
C SER A 128 -1.17 -22.12 -6.10
N THR A 129 -1.47 -21.29 -5.10
CA THR A 129 -2.62 -21.48 -4.22
C THR A 129 -3.94 -21.32 -4.97
N LYS A 130 -4.90 -22.20 -4.65
CA LYS A 130 -6.25 -22.14 -5.21
C LYS A 130 -7.11 -21.18 -4.41
N LYS A 131 -8.10 -20.58 -5.08
CA LYS A 131 -9.17 -19.82 -4.40
C LYS A 131 -9.88 -20.71 -3.37
N ASN A 132 -10.39 -20.09 -2.31
CA ASN A 132 -11.16 -20.78 -1.28
C ASN A 132 -12.36 -21.53 -1.91
N GLN A 133 -12.57 -22.79 -1.50
CA GLN A 133 -13.57 -23.70 -2.07
C GLN A 133 -14.92 -23.69 -1.33
N TYR A 134 -15.14 -22.75 -0.41
CA TYR A 134 -16.47 -22.54 0.16
C TYR A 134 -17.49 -22.36 -0.95
N ASN A 135 -18.61 -23.08 -0.86
CA ASN A 135 -19.62 -23.17 -1.93
C ASN A 135 -20.33 -21.83 -2.22
N GLN A 136 -20.20 -20.83 -1.33
CA GLN A 136 -20.85 -19.53 -1.44
C GLN A 136 -22.38 -19.61 -1.53
N GLU A 137 -22.96 -20.73 -1.11
CA GLU A 137 -24.43 -20.88 -1.04
C GLU A 137 -25.00 -20.08 0.14
N HIS A 138 -24.17 -19.78 1.15
CA HIS A 138 -24.57 -19.02 2.33
C HIS A 138 -25.82 -19.60 3.04
N GLY A 139 -26.06 -20.90 2.89
CA GLY A 139 -27.20 -21.61 3.48
C GLY A 139 -28.54 -21.41 2.76
N VAL A 140 -28.53 -20.94 1.51
CA VAL A 140 -29.71 -20.72 0.65
C VAL A 140 -29.78 -21.75 -0.47
#